data_AF-A0A1W9TK44-F1
#
_entry.id   AF-A0A1W9TK44-F1
#
_cell.length_a   1.000
_cell.length_b   1.000
_cell.length_c   1.000
_cell.angle_alpha   90.00
_cell.angle_beta   90.00
_cell.angle_gamma   90.00
#
_symmetry.space_group_name_H-M   'P 1'
#
loop_
_entity.id
_entity.type
_entity.pdbx_description
1 polymer ?
#
loop_
_entity_poly.entity_id
_entity_poly.type
_entity_poly.pdbx_seq_one_letter_code
_entity_poly.pdbx_strand_id
1 'polypeptide(L)'
;MLQNLHFIIKLAFYYKIPELGWTVYTAIPKAVIKNTVWKQTYIFVVIGLIILIGAFVIGIVFVNKAIVKPIIALSKTMEEVGKGKLNVKAEVNSKNELGKLAEIINQTLLSLKTLVEKVQKSSETLIETSENVSKSIDKNAEINRRIYTDIEKINAKVQDASSSLEETTAGVEEIAAAAQSVSKSTQEVMEKTSEMS
;
A
#
# COMPACT_ATOMS: atom_id res chain seq x y z
N MET A 1 -78.32 -55.34 -5.00
CA MET A 1 -77.15 -56.22 -5.20
C MET A 1 -76.74 -56.11 -6.66
N LEU A 2 -76.07 -55.02 -7.05
CA LEU A 2 -75.59 -54.81 -8.41
C LEU A 2 -74.12 -55.24 -8.47
N GLN A 3 -73.89 -56.35 -9.17
CA GLN A 3 -72.59 -56.98 -9.32
C GLN A 3 -71.78 -56.21 -10.37
N ASN A 4 -70.60 -55.73 -9.97
CA ASN A 4 -69.64 -55.00 -10.80
C ASN A 4 -69.35 -55.73 -12.13
N LEU A 5 -69.91 -55.22 -13.23
CA LEU A 5 -69.52 -55.64 -14.57
C LEU A 5 -68.21 -54.89 -14.94
N HIS A 6 -67.06 -55.49 -14.64
CA HIS A 6 -65.78 -54.98 -15.13
C HIS A 6 -65.74 -55.14 -16.65
N PHE A 7 -66.01 -54.05 -17.39
CA PHE A 7 -65.76 -53.99 -18.83
C PHE A 7 -64.26 -54.09 -19.09
N ILE A 8 -63.78 -55.30 -19.38
CA ILE A 8 -62.42 -55.53 -19.84
C ILE A 8 -62.36 -55.10 -21.30
N ILE A 9 -61.81 -53.92 -21.57
CA ILE A 9 -61.58 -53.44 -22.94
C ILE A 9 -60.52 -54.34 -23.59
N LYS A 10 -60.89 -55.03 -24.67
CA LYS A 10 -60.01 -55.95 -25.41
C LYS A 10 -59.70 -55.36 -26.80
N LEU A 11 -58.48 -55.57 -27.29
CA LEU A 11 -58.13 -55.37 -28.69
C LEU A 11 -58.39 -56.68 -29.42
N ALA A 12 -59.26 -56.64 -30.43
CA ALA A 12 -59.58 -57.82 -31.24
C ALA A 12 -58.86 -57.73 -32.60
N PHE A 13 -58.14 -58.77 -32.96
CA PHE A 13 -57.58 -58.96 -34.29
C PHE A 13 -58.28 -60.15 -34.94
N TYR A 14 -58.52 -60.08 -36.24
CA TYR A 14 -59.01 -61.22 -36.99
C TYR A 14 -58.06 -61.57 -38.11
N TYR A 15 -57.89 -62.86 -38.36
CA TYR A 15 -57.14 -63.37 -39.49
C TYR A 15 -57.97 -64.46 -40.16
N LYS A 16 -58.11 -64.37 -41.48
CA LYS A 16 -58.88 -65.33 -42.27
C LYS A 16 -57.91 -66.29 -42.95
N ILE A 17 -58.10 -67.58 -42.71
CA ILE A 17 -57.28 -68.64 -43.34
C ILE A 17 -57.95 -69.00 -44.68
N PRO A 18 -57.37 -68.65 -45.84
CA PRO A 18 -58.06 -68.74 -47.12
C PRO A 18 -58.44 -70.17 -47.52
N GLU A 19 -57.62 -71.15 -47.16
CA GLU A 19 -57.78 -72.56 -47.55
C GLU A 19 -58.88 -73.30 -46.77
N LEU A 20 -59.26 -72.82 -45.59
CA LEU A 20 -60.20 -73.51 -44.68
C LEU A 20 -61.51 -72.73 -44.46
N GLY A 21 -61.63 -71.50 -44.97
CA GLY A 21 -62.81 -70.65 -44.79
C GLY A 21 -63.04 -70.13 -43.37
N TRP A 22 -62.15 -70.44 -42.42
CA TRP A 22 -62.27 -70.05 -41.01
C TRP A 22 -61.69 -68.64 -40.75
N THR A 23 -62.38 -67.88 -39.92
CA THR A 23 -61.91 -66.59 -39.39
C THR A 23 -61.58 -66.75 -37.91
N VAL A 24 -60.30 -66.60 -37.57
CA VAL A 24 -59.85 -66.67 -36.19
C VAL A 24 -59.90 -65.27 -35.59
N TYR A 25 -60.56 -65.13 -34.43
CA TYR A 25 -60.57 -63.89 -33.65
C TYR A 25 -59.68 -64.06 -32.42
N THR A 26 -58.70 -63.19 -32.24
CA THR A 26 -57.89 -63.13 -31.02
C THR A 26 -58.22 -61.84 -30.27
N ALA A 27 -58.45 -61.94 -28.96
CA ALA A 27 -58.82 -60.79 -28.13
C ALA A 27 -57.84 -60.65 -26.95
N ILE A 28 -56.97 -59.65 -27.01
CA ILE A 28 -55.98 -59.38 -25.95
C ILE A 28 -56.53 -58.28 -25.03
N PRO A 29 -56.65 -58.52 -23.71
CA PRO A 29 -57.06 -57.49 -22.76
C PRO A 29 -56.09 -56.29 -22.77
N LYS A 30 -56.57 -55.07 -23.01
CA LYS A 30 -55.74 -53.85 -22.97
C LYS A 30 -55.08 -53.64 -21.60
N ALA A 31 -55.68 -54.15 -20.52
CA ALA A 31 -55.12 -54.07 -19.18
C ALA A 31 -53.75 -54.76 -19.04
N VAL A 32 -53.54 -55.88 -19.75
CA VAL A 32 -52.26 -56.62 -19.75
C VAL A 32 -51.17 -55.80 -20.47
N ILE A 33 -51.52 -55.13 -21.56
CA ILE A 33 -50.62 -54.23 -22.30
C ILE A 33 -50.34 -52.97 -21.47
N LYS A 34 -51.40 -52.34 -20.93
CA LYS A 34 -51.33 -51.07 -20.19
C LYS A 34 -50.48 -51.20 -18.92
N ASN A 35 -50.68 -52.22 -18.08
CA ASN A 35 -49.94 -52.36 -16.83
C ASN A 35 -48.44 -52.60 -17.04
N THR A 36 -48.08 -53.32 -18.11
CA THR A 36 -46.68 -53.53 -18.51
C THR A 36 -46.03 -52.23 -18.97
N VAL A 37 -46.74 -51.44 -19.79
CA VAL A 37 -46.26 -50.13 -20.27
C VAL A 37 -46.10 -49.12 -19.14
N TRP A 38 -47.07 -48.99 -18.21
CA TRP A 38 -46.95 -48.03 -17.11
C TRP A 38 -45.80 -48.35 -16.15
N LYS A 39 -45.56 -49.64 -15.86
CA LYS A 39 -44.43 -50.07 -15.04
C LYS A 39 -43.10 -49.69 -15.70
N GLN A 40 -42.98 -49.89 -17.00
CA GLN A 40 -41.79 -49.53 -17.77
C GLN A 40 -41.58 -48.01 -17.83
N THR A 41 -42.64 -47.25 -18.09
CA THR A 41 -42.60 -45.77 -18.07
C THR A 41 -42.20 -45.25 -16.69
N TYR A 42 -42.74 -45.81 -15.60
CA TYR A 42 -42.39 -45.41 -14.24
C TYR A 42 -40.89 -45.61 -13.95
N ILE A 43 -40.33 -46.76 -14.32
CA ILE A 43 -38.89 -47.04 -14.14
C ILE A 43 -38.03 -46.02 -14.92
N PHE A 44 -38.39 -45.71 -16.17
CA PHE A 44 -37.67 -44.72 -16.96
C PHE A 44 -37.75 -43.31 -16.35
N VAL A 45 -38.92 -42.90 -15.86
CA VAL A 45 -39.09 -41.62 -15.18
C VAL A 45 -38.23 -41.53 -13.92
N VAL A 46 -38.20 -42.59 -13.10
CA VAL A 46 -37.39 -42.63 -11.89
C VAL A 46 -35.89 -42.55 -12.21
N ILE A 47 -35.42 -43.31 -13.20
CA ILE A 47 -34.02 -43.26 -13.65
C ILE A 47 -33.66 -41.86 -14.17
N GLY A 48 -34.53 -41.26 -15.00
CA GLY A 48 -34.33 -39.91 -15.50
C GLY A 48 -34.23 -38.88 -14.38
N LEU A 49 -35.08 -39.00 -13.35
CA LEU A 49 -35.06 -38.12 -12.18
C LEU A 49 -33.77 -38.29 -11.37
N ILE A 50 -33.30 -39.53 -11.17
CA ILE A 50 -32.03 -39.81 -10.46
C ILE A 50 -30.85 -39.18 -11.19
N ILE A 51 -30.78 -39.34 -12.53
CA ILE A 51 -29.71 -38.74 -13.34
C ILE A 51 -29.75 -37.21 -13.26
N LEU A 52 -30.95 -36.62 -13.35
CA LEU A 52 -31.13 -35.18 -13.27
C LEU A 52 -30.67 -34.63 -11.90
N ILE A 53 -31.07 -35.29 -10.80
CA ILE A 53 -30.61 -34.93 -9.45
C ILE A 53 -29.09 -35.09 -9.33
N GLY A 54 -28.55 -36.19 -9.85
CA GLY A 54 -27.10 -36.44 -9.84
C GLY A 54 -26.32 -35.36 -10.59
N ALA A 55 -26.74 -34.99 -11.79
CA ALA A 55 -26.14 -33.93 -12.58
C ALA A 55 -26.22 -32.56 -11.86
N PHE A 56 -27.36 -32.27 -11.22
CA PHE A 56 -27.55 -31.04 -10.47
C PHE A 56 -26.60 -30.93 -9.27
N VAL A 57 -26.46 -32.01 -8.49
CA VAL A 57 -25.53 -32.06 -7.34
C VAL A 57 -24.09 -31.90 -7.80
N ILE A 58 -23.68 -32.60 -8.87
CA ILE A 58 -22.33 -32.48 -9.44
C ILE A 58 -22.06 -31.04 -9.91
N GLY A 59 -23.03 -30.40 -10.57
CA GLY A 59 -22.93 -29.01 -11.03
C GLY A 59 -22.68 -28.04 -9.88
N ILE A 60 -23.43 -28.16 -8.77
CA ILE A 60 -23.23 -27.32 -7.58
C ILE A 60 -21.83 -27.50 -7.00
N VAL A 61 -21.39 -28.75 -6.84
CA VAL A 61 -20.05 -29.05 -6.28
C VAL A 61 -18.95 -28.48 -7.17
N PHE A 62 -19.11 -28.57 -8.49
CA PHE A 62 -18.15 -28.04 -9.46
C PHE A 62 -18.07 -26.51 -9.38
N VAL A 63 -19.20 -25.79 -9.44
CA VAL A 63 -19.25 -24.33 -9.34
C VAL A 63 -18.68 -23.84 -8.01
N ASN A 64 -19.02 -24.51 -6.91
CA ASN A 64 -18.51 -24.15 -5.60
C ASN A 64 -16.98 -24.26 -5.52
N LYS A 65 -16.40 -25.33 -6.08
CA LYS A 65 -14.95 -25.54 -6.09
C LYS A 65 -14.21 -24.66 -7.09
N ALA A 66 -14.76 -24.45 -8.28
CA ALA A 66 -14.08 -23.75 -9.37
C ALA A 66 -14.21 -22.22 -9.30
N ILE A 67 -15.27 -21.70 -8.67
CA ILE A 67 -15.59 -20.27 -8.67
C ILE A 67 -15.73 -19.74 -7.25
N VAL A 68 -16.67 -20.28 -6.47
CA VAL A 68 -17.05 -19.69 -5.16
C VAL A 68 -15.90 -19.75 -4.16
N LYS A 69 -15.27 -20.91 -3.98
CA LYS A 69 -14.14 -21.08 -3.05
C LYS A 69 -12.95 -20.17 -3.38
N PRO A 70 -12.44 -20.11 -4.63
CA PRO A 70 -11.40 -19.17 -5.01
C PRO A 70 -11.77 -17.70 -4.73
N ILE A 71 -12.99 -17.28 -5.05
CA ILE A 71 -13.44 -15.89 -4.79
C ILE A 71 -13.41 -15.57 -3.30
N ILE A 72 -13.91 -16.47 -2.45
CA ILE A 72 -13.88 -16.29 -0.99
C ILE A 72 -12.44 -16.24 -0.48
N ALA A 73 -11.54 -17.08 -1.00
CA ALA A 73 -10.13 -17.07 -0.62
C ALA A 73 -9.43 -15.74 -1.00
N LEU A 74 -9.70 -15.22 -2.20
CA LEU A 74 -9.21 -13.91 -2.64
C LEU A 74 -9.76 -12.79 -1.77
N SER A 75 -11.07 -12.80 -1.49
CA SER A 75 -11.72 -11.81 -0.63
C SER A 75 -11.12 -11.80 0.78
N LYS A 76 -10.91 -12.99 1.38
CA LYS A 76 -10.27 -13.12 2.69
C LYS A 76 -8.83 -12.61 2.68
N THR A 77 -8.09 -12.88 1.60
CA THR A 77 -6.73 -12.34 1.44
C THR A 77 -6.77 -10.82 1.47
N MET A 78 -7.64 -10.20 0.68
CA MET A 78 -7.80 -8.75 0.64
C MET A 78 -8.30 -8.15 1.96
N GLU A 79 -9.12 -8.87 2.72
CA GLU A 79 -9.52 -8.44 4.07
C GLU A 79 -8.32 -8.36 5.01
N GLU A 80 -7.41 -9.34 4.96
CA GLU A 80 -6.18 -9.31 5.76
C GLU A 80 -5.23 -8.19 5.31
N VAL A 81 -5.16 -7.92 4.00
CA VAL A 81 -4.43 -6.76 3.45
C VAL A 81 -5.03 -5.46 3.97
N GLY A 82 -6.36 -5.34 4.02
CA GLY A 82 -7.07 -4.19 4.59
C GLY A 82 -6.78 -3.97 6.09
N LYS A 83 -6.43 -5.03 6.82
CA LYS A 83 -5.95 -4.97 8.22
C LYS A 83 -4.46 -4.65 8.33
N GLY A 84 -3.78 -4.33 7.23
CA GLY A 84 -2.35 -3.99 7.18
C GLY A 84 -1.42 -5.21 7.14
N LYS A 85 -1.94 -6.44 6.99
CA LYS A 85 -1.09 -7.63 6.87
C LYS A 85 -0.67 -7.82 5.42
N LEU A 86 0.54 -7.42 5.09
CA LEU A 86 1.10 -7.54 3.74
C LEU A 86 1.85 -8.87 3.49
N ASN A 87 2.07 -9.68 4.53
CA ASN A 87 2.75 -10.98 4.42
C ASN A 87 1.78 -12.14 4.11
N VAL A 88 0.70 -11.85 3.38
CA VAL A 88 -0.30 -12.84 2.93
C VAL A 88 -0.12 -13.11 1.44
N LYS A 89 -0.66 -14.22 0.95
CA LYS A 89 -0.59 -14.60 -0.47
C LYS A 89 -1.94 -15.06 -0.96
N ALA A 90 -2.34 -14.57 -2.14
CA ALA A 90 -3.49 -15.07 -2.86
C ALA A 90 -3.12 -16.41 -3.53
N GLU A 91 -3.54 -17.52 -2.91
CA GLU A 91 -3.29 -18.88 -3.40
C GLU A 91 -4.50 -19.43 -4.15
N VAL A 92 -4.60 -19.08 -5.43
CA VAL A 92 -5.58 -19.66 -6.36
C VAL A 92 -4.83 -20.37 -7.48
N ASN A 93 -4.83 -21.70 -7.45
CA ASN A 93 -4.26 -22.52 -8.52
C ASN A 93 -5.32 -22.73 -9.61
N SER A 94 -5.48 -21.73 -10.48
CA SER A 94 -6.38 -21.78 -11.62
C SER A 94 -5.71 -21.20 -12.86
N LYS A 95 -6.02 -21.75 -14.04
CA LYS A 95 -5.51 -21.25 -15.33
C LYS A 95 -6.44 -20.21 -15.99
N ASN A 96 -7.48 -19.78 -15.28
CA ASN A 96 -8.47 -18.81 -15.75
C ASN A 96 -8.25 -17.42 -15.14
N GLU A 97 -9.23 -16.54 -15.30
CA GLU A 97 -9.24 -15.16 -14.83
C GLU A 97 -9.03 -15.05 -13.31
N LEU A 98 -9.50 -16.04 -12.53
CA LEU A 98 -9.32 -16.05 -11.07
C LEU A 98 -7.86 -16.31 -10.68
N GLY A 99 -7.14 -17.12 -11.45
CA GLY A 99 -5.70 -17.31 -11.26
C GLY A 99 -4.91 -16.04 -11.60
N LYS A 100 -5.26 -15.40 -12.72
CA LYS A 100 -4.67 -14.10 -13.10
C LYS A 100 -4.95 -13.01 -12.07
N LEU A 101 -6.15 -12.98 -11.50
CA LEU A 101 -6.51 -12.06 -10.44
C LEU A 101 -5.67 -12.29 -9.17
N ALA A 102 -5.44 -13.55 -8.80
CA ALA A 102 -4.56 -13.89 -7.69
C ALA A 102 -3.13 -13.40 -7.92
N GLU A 103 -2.60 -13.55 -9.13
CA GLU A 103 -1.28 -13.04 -9.51
C GLU A 103 -1.20 -11.51 -9.37
N ILE A 104 -2.20 -10.78 -9.88
CA ILE A 104 -2.28 -9.31 -9.76
C ILE A 104 -2.34 -8.86 -8.31
N ILE A 105 -3.11 -9.55 -7.46
CA ILE A 105 -3.18 -9.28 -6.02
C ILE A 105 -1.80 -9.47 -5.39
N ASN A 106 -1.08 -10.55 -5.73
CA ASN A 106 0.26 -10.80 -5.21
C ASN A 106 1.28 -9.74 -5.67
N GLN A 107 1.20 -9.27 -6.91
CA GLN A 107 2.04 -8.17 -7.41
C GLN A 107 1.76 -6.87 -6.66
N THR A 108 0.49 -6.57 -6.40
CA THR A 108 0.07 -5.39 -5.63
C THR A 108 0.59 -5.47 -4.19
N LEU A 109 0.54 -6.65 -3.57
CA LEU A 109 1.10 -6.88 -2.24
C LEU A 109 2.61 -6.63 -2.19
N LEU A 110 3.34 -7.10 -3.21
CA LEU A 110 4.76 -6.83 -3.34
C LEU A 110 5.03 -5.33 -3.46
N SER A 111 4.30 -4.62 -4.32
CA SER A 111 4.44 -3.17 -4.49
C SER A 111 4.14 -2.40 -3.20
N LEU A 112 3.10 -2.80 -2.47
CA LEU A 112 2.76 -2.20 -1.17
C LEU A 112 3.87 -2.44 -0.15
N LYS A 113 4.43 -3.65 -0.09
CA LYS A 113 5.55 -3.96 0.82
C LYS A 113 6.77 -3.09 0.52
N THR A 114 7.16 -2.99 -0.75
CA THR A 114 8.27 -2.12 -1.19
C THR A 114 8.01 -0.64 -0.85
N LEU A 115 6.76 -0.19 -0.99
CA LEU A 115 6.39 1.18 -0.63
C LEU A 115 6.56 1.43 0.87
N VAL A 116 6.10 0.50 1.72
CA VAL A 116 6.27 0.60 3.18
C VAL A 116 7.75 0.60 3.57
N GLU A 117 8.56 -0.28 2.99
CA GLU A 117 10.02 -0.31 3.21
C GLU A 117 10.68 1.02 2.82
N LYS A 118 10.27 1.62 1.71
CA LYS A 118 10.77 2.93 1.27
C LYS A 118 10.40 4.04 2.25
N VAL A 119 9.16 4.05 2.75
CA VAL A 119 8.70 5.01 3.75
C VAL A 119 9.48 4.87 5.05
N GLN A 120 9.72 3.65 5.53
CA GLN A 120 10.54 3.39 6.71
C GLN A 120 11.95 3.96 6.55
N LYS A 121 12.61 3.64 5.43
CA LYS A 121 13.95 4.16 5.13
C LYS A 121 13.99 5.70 5.08
N SER A 122 12.98 6.32 4.45
CA SER A 122 12.88 7.78 4.43
C SER A 122 12.68 8.38 5.82
N SER A 123 11.93 7.71 6.70
CA SER A 123 11.76 8.12 8.09
C SER A 123 13.07 8.03 8.89
N GLU A 124 13.86 6.97 8.69
CA GLU A 124 15.18 6.83 9.31
C GLU A 124 16.14 7.94 8.88
N THR A 125 16.20 8.23 7.58
CA THR A 125 17.00 9.35 7.06
C THR A 125 16.54 10.70 7.61
N LEU A 126 15.22 10.90 7.80
CA LEU A 126 14.68 12.12 8.38
C LEU A 126 15.11 12.28 9.85
N ILE A 127 15.08 11.20 10.63
CA ILE A 127 15.56 11.20 12.03
C ILE A 127 17.05 11.58 12.07
N GLU A 128 17.89 10.92 11.26
CA GLU A 128 19.32 11.23 11.18
C GLU A 128 19.58 12.70 10.80
N THR A 129 18.83 13.20 9.81
CA THR A 129 18.94 14.60 9.39
C THR A 129 18.54 15.55 10.50
N SER A 130 17.47 15.23 11.25
CA SER A 130 17.00 16.04 12.38
C SER A 130 18.04 16.09 13.50
N GLU A 131 18.70 14.98 13.82
CA GLU A 131 19.81 14.95 14.79
C GLU A 131 20.98 15.81 14.35
N ASN A 132 21.36 15.76 13.07
CA ASN A 132 22.44 16.57 12.51
C ASN A 132 22.11 18.07 12.53
N VAL A 133 20.84 18.43 12.29
CA VAL A 133 20.35 19.80 12.44
C VAL A 133 20.43 20.25 13.90
N SER A 134 20.00 19.42 14.86
CA SER A 134 20.09 19.74 16.29
C SER A 134 21.54 20.00 16.72
N LYS A 135 22.48 19.13 16.32
CA LYS A 135 23.92 19.32 16.59
C LYS A 135 24.45 20.62 15.98
N SER A 136 23.96 20.98 14.79
CA SER A 136 24.35 22.23 14.12
C SER A 136 23.82 23.47 14.85
N ILE A 137 22.61 23.40 15.42
CA ILE A 137 22.03 24.46 16.26
C ILE A 137 22.87 24.65 17.51
N ASP A 138 23.25 23.57 18.21
CA ASP A 138 24.09 23.65 19.41
C ASP A 138 25.45 24.28 19.12
N LYS A 139 26.08 23.86 18.02
CA LYS A 139 27.35 24.45 17.55
C LYS A 139 27.21 25.92 17.21
N ASN A 140 26.09 26.32 16.58
CA ASN A 140 25.82 27.72 16.25
C ASN A 140 25.63 28.56 17.53
N ALA A 141 24.92 28.03 18.54
CA ALA A 141 24.77 28.68 19.84
C ALA A 141 26.13 28.87 20.54
N GLU A 142 27.03 27.88 20.48
CA GLU A 142 28.39 28.01 21.00
C GLU A 142 29.21 29.08 20.26
N ILE A 143 29.12 29.12 18.92
CA ILE A 143 29.76 30.15 18.11
C ILE A 143 29.24 31.55 18.48
N ASN A 144 27.92 31.72 18.63
CA ASN A 144 27.35 33.01 19.03
C ASN A 144 27.85 33.45 20.41
N ARG A 145 27.95 32.53 21.39
CA ARG A 145 28.55 32.86 22.71
C ARG A 145 30.01 33.33 22.58
N ARG A 146 30.81 32.69 21.73
CA ARG A 146 32.17 33.13 21.43
C ARG A 146 32.20 34.52 20.82
N ILE A 147 31.32 34.80 19.86
CA ILE A 147 31.20 36.13 19.24
C ILE A 147 30.94 37.21 20.29
N TYR A 148 30.01 36.99 21.24
CA TYR A 148 29.77 37.94 22.33
C TYR A 148 31.01 38.17 23.19
N THR A 149 31.73 37.11 23.53
CA THR A 149 32.96 37.21 24.31
C THR A 149 34.05 37.97 23.55
N ASP A 150 34.16 37.76 22.24
CA ASP A 150 35.15 38.45 21.41
C ASP A 150 34.79 39.93 21.20
N ILE A 151 33.49 40.27 21.14
CA ILE A 151 33.03 41.67 21.14
C ILE A 151 33.42 42.38 22.45
N GLU A 152 33.26 41.74 23.60
CA GLU A 152 33.71 42.31 24.89
C GLU A 152 35.21 42.59 24.88
N LYS A 153 36.02 41.64 24.40
CA LYS A 153 37.48 41.83 24.25
C LYS A 153 37.83 42.96 23.28
N ILE A 154 37.10 43.08 22.17
CA ILE A 154 37.29 44.17 21.22
C ILE A 154 36.98 45.51 21.88
N ASN A 155 35.86 45.63 22.60
CA ASN A 155 35.53 46.86 23.31
C ASN A 155 36.60 47.25 24.33
N ALA A 156 37.14 46.29 25.09
CA ALA A 156 38.24 46.54 26.01
C ALA A 156 39.49 47.04 25.27
N LYS A 157 39.89 46.39 24.17
CA LYS A 157 41.03 46.83 23.34
C LYS A 157 40.83 48.20 22.72
N VAL A 158 39.61 48.54 22.32
CA VAL A 158 39.27 49.87 21.79
C VAL A 158 39.42 50.93 22.88
N GLN A 159 38.99 50.63 24.11
CA GLN A 159 39.18 51.51 25.26
C GLN A 159 40.66 51.73 25.56
N ASP A 160 41.46 50.65 25.62
CA ASP A 160 42.90 50.72 25.85
C ASP A 160 43.59 51.55 24.76
N ALA A 161 43.24 51.32 23.48
CA ALA A 161 43.77 52.09 22.36
C ALA A 161 43.39 53.57 22.44
N SER A 162 42.18 53.90 22.89
CA SER A 162 41.76 55.28 23.11
C SER A 162 42.60 55.97 24.18
N SER A 163 42.85 55.31 25.30
CA SER A 163 43.70 55.84 26.37
C SER A 163 45.14 56.04 25.93
N SER A 164 45.73 55.09 25.18
CA SER A 164 47.06 55.26 24.60
C SER A 164 47.13 56.40 23.57
N LEU A 165 46.06 56.63 22.82
CA LEU A 165 45.97 57.77 21.90
C LEU A 165 45.91 59.10 22.65
N GLU A 166 45.14 59.20 23.74
CA GLU A 166 45.12 60.39 24.60
C GLU A 166 46.51 60.71 25.16
N GLU A 167 47.22 59.69 25.68
CA GLU A 167 48.59 59.84 26.16
C GLU A 167 49.55 60.29 25.05
N THR A 168 49.42 59.70 23.85
CA THR A 168 50.23 60.08 22.69
C THR A 168 49.97 61.53 22.27
N THR A 169 48.70 61.96 22.25
CA THR A 169 48.32 63.34 21.92
C THR A 169 48.89 64.32 22.94
N ALA A 170 48.80 64.03 24.23
CA ALA A 170 49.40 64.85 25.28
C ALA A 170 50.93 64.96 25.11
N GLY A 171 51.60 63.86 24.79
CA GLY A 171 53.04 63.86 24.48
C GLY A 171 53.39 64.70 23.25
N VAL A 172 52.56 64.67 22.20
CA VAL A 172 52.74 65.53 21.01
C VAL A 172 52.56 67.00 21.36
N GLU A 173 51.58 67.36 22.20
CA GLU A 173 51.39 68.74 22.67
C GLU A 173 52.59 69.23 23.48
N GLU A 174 53.13 68.40 24.38
CA GLU A 174 54.33 68.72 25.15
C GLU A 174 55.56 68.92 24.25
N ILE A 175 55.75 68.05 23.25
CA ILE A 175 56.83 68.18 22.26
C ILE A 175 56.68 69.48 21.46
N ALA A 176 55.47 69.82 21.03
CA ALA A 176 55.21 71.05 20.29
C ALA A 176 55.54 72.30 21.13
N ALA A 177 55.13 72.29 22.41
CA ALA A 177 55.46 73.36 23.35
C ALA A 177 56.97 73.49 23.58
N ALA A 178 57.67 72.37 23.79
CA ALA A 178 59.11 72.33 23.95
C ALA A 178 59.85 72.86 22.69
N ALA A 179 59.42 72.45 21.50
CA ALA A 179 59.98 72.93 20.24
C ALA A 179 59.79 74.45 20.07
N GLN A 180 58.64 74.98 20.48
CA GLN A 180 58.36 76.42 20.44
C GLN A 180 59.22 77.19 21.45
N SER A 181 59.39 76.68 22.67
CA SER A 181 60.33 77.24 23.66
C SER A 181 61.76 77.24 23.17
N VAL A 182 62.25 76.12 22.59
CA VAL A 182 63.59 76.02 22.00
C VAL A 182 63.77 77.04 20.88
N SER A 183 62.79 77.19 19.99
CA SER A 183 62.81 78.19 18.91
C SER A 183 62.95 79.61 19.47
N LYS A 184 62.17 79.96 20.50
CA LYS A 184 62.24 81.27 21.17
C LYS A 184 63.60 81.51 21.81
N SER A 185 64.11 80.55 22.58
CA SER A 185 65.44 80.65 23.19
C SER A 185 66.55 80.79 22.13
N THR A 186 66.41 80.09 21.00
CA THR A 186 67.35 80.22 19.87
C THR A 186 67.31 81.63 19.28
N GLN A 187 66.13 82.24 19.13
CA GLN A 187 65.98 83.64 18.71
C GLN A 187 66.64 84.62 19.69
N GLU A 188 66.38 84.48 20.99
CA GLU A 188 67.00 85.34 22.02
C GLU A 188 68.53 85.23 22.01
N VAL A 189 69.08 84.02 21.81
CA VAL A 189 70.53 83.80 21.67
C VAL A 189 71.08 84.47 20.41
N MET A 190 70.39 84.34 19.27
CA MET A 190 70.80 85.01 18.02
C MET A 190 70.80 86.53 18.15
N GLU A 191 69.77 87.10 18.80
CA GLU A 191 69.66 88.55 19.05
C GLU A 191 70.82 89.06 19.92
N LYS A 192 71.07 88.41 21.08
CA LYS A 192 72.23 88.76 21.94
C LYS A 192 73.58 88.60 21.24
N THR A 193 73.73 87.57 20.41
CA THR A 193 74.98 87.35 19.67
C THR A 193 75.19 88.45 18.62
N SER A 194 74.11 88.94 17.99
CA SER A 194 74.16 90.07 17.06
C SER A 194 74.47 91.41 17.75
N GLU A 195 74.08 91.59 19.02
CA GLU A 195 74.44 92.79 19.80
C GLU A 195 75.91 92.80 20.25
N MET A 196 76.52 91.62 20.36
CA MET A 196 77.92 91.47 20.80
C MET A 196 78.95 91.57 19.67
N SER A 197 78.53 91.40 18.41
CA SER A 197 79.36 91.51 17.20
C SER A 197 79.36 92.93 16.64
#